data_AF-A0A9D6KWU1-F1
#
_entry.id   AF-A0A9D6KWU1-F1
#
_cell.length_a   1.000
_cell.length_b   1.000
_cell.length_c   1.000
_cell.angle_alpha   90.00
_cell.angle_beta   90.00
_cell.angle_gamma   90.00
#
_symmetry.space_group_name_H-M   'P 1'
#
loop_
_entity.id
_entity.type
_entity.pdbx_description
1 polymer ?
#
loop_
_entity_poly.entity_id
_entity_poly.type
_entity_poly.pdbx_seq_one_letter_code
_entity_poly.pdbx_strand_id
1 'polypeptide(L)'
;MRMRWMIVAAAGLITLAAWGGVAFTYFFLHPSLALFTAVATVAALSLEGFFWVCAAVLGWSFLAGRRQMLMRWRDRLFPSREH
;
A
#
# COMPACT_ATOMS: atom_id res chain seq x y z
N MET A 1 -1.75 -11.65 10.02
CA MET A 1 -1.89 -11.64 8.55
C MET A 1 -3.07 -10.77 8.09
N ARG A 2 -4.30 -10.91 8.65
CA ARG A 2 -5.50 -10.13 8.23
C ARG A 2 -5.38 -8.61 8.31
N MET A 3 -4.90 -8.06 9.43
CA MET A 3 -4.89 -6.60 9.67
C MET A 3 -4.10 -5.81 8.60
N ARG A 4 -2.95 -6.33 8.16
CA ARG A 4 -2.09 -5.68 7.15
C ARG A 4 -2.80 -5.56 5.81
N TRP A 5 -3.45 -6.64 5.39
CA TRP A 5 -4.23 -6.68 4.15
C TRP A 5 -5.51 -5.85 4.24
N MET A 6 -6.12 -5.74 5.42
CA MET A 6 -7.23 -4.80 5.65
C MET A 6 -6.80 -3.35 5.48
N ILE A 7 -5.61 -2.98 5.97
CA ILE A 7 -5.06 -1.61 5.80
C ILE A 7 -4.83 -1.32 4.32
N VAL A 8 -4.22 -2.25 3.57
CA VAL A 8 -4.03 -2.10 2.13
C VAL A 8 -5.37 -2.03 1.39
N ALA A 9 -6.33 -2.88 1.73
CA ALA A 9 -7.65 -2.87 1.11
C ALA A 9 -8.40 -1.56 1.39
N ALA A 10 -8.36 -1.05 2.63
CA ALA A 10 -8.97 0.22 3.00
C ALA A 10 -8.31 1.39 2.28
N ALA A 11 -6.97 1.44 2.23
CA ALA A 11 -6.24 2.46 1.50
C ALA A 11 -6.57 2.41 -0.01
N GLY A 12 -6.67 1.22 -0.59
CA GLY A 12 -7.06 1.03 -1.99
C GLY A 12 -8.49 1.49 -2.27
N LEU A 13 -9.44 1.21 -1.38
CA LEU A 13 -10.81 1.71 -1.48
C LEU A 13 -10.88 3.24 -1.43
N ILE A 14 -10.09 3.88 -0.57
CA ILE A 14 -10.01 5.33 -0.49
C ILE A 14 -9.46 5.92 -1.79
N THR A 15 -8.38 5.36 -2.33
CA THR A 15 -7.80 5.79 -3.62
C THR A 15 -8.80 5.61 -4.76
N LEU A 16 -9.51 4.47 -4.82
CA LEU A 16 -10.56 4.24 -5.81
C LEU A 16 -11.70 5.26 -5.68
N ALA A 17 -12.14 5.56 -4.46
CA ALA A 17 -13.17 6.56 -4.22
C ALA A 17 -12.71 7.97 -4.64
N ALA A 18 -11.45 8.34 -4.37
CA ALA A 18 -10.88 9.62 -4.77
C ALA A 18 -10.85 9.77 -6.31
N TRP A 19 -10.41 8.74 -7.02
CA TRP A 19 -10.41 8.72 -8.49
C TRP A 19 -11.83 8.64 -9.09
N GLY A 20 -12.75 7.96 -8.41
CA GLY A 20 -14.18 8.01 -8.73
C GLY A 20 -14.72 9.43 -8.64
N GLY A 21 -14.31 10.20 -7.63
CA GLY A 21 -14.61 11.63 -7.51
C GLY A 21 -14.06 12.48 -8.64
N VAL A 22 -12.82 12.22 -9.10
CA VAL A 22 -12.25 12.88 -10.29
C VAL A 22 -13.10 12.62 -11.53
N ALA A 23 -13.43 11.35 -11.78
CA ALA A 23 -14.25 10.96 -12.93
C ALA A 23 -15.64 11.61 -12.86
N PHE A 24 -16.27 11.58 -11.69
CA PHE A 24 -17.56 12.24 -11.47
C PHE A 24 -17.48 13.75 -11.74
N THR A 25 -16.44 14.41 -11.24
CA THR A 25 -16.21 15.84 -11.46
C THR A 25 -16.04 16.13 -12.95
N TYR A 26 -15.25 15.33 -13.66
CA TYR A 26 -15.03 15.51 -15.10
C TYR A 26 -16.30 15.36 -15.94
N PHE A 27 -17.09 14.30 -15.69
CA PHE A 27 -18.25 13.96 -16.53
C PHE A 27 -19.52 14.75 -16.19
N PHE A 28 -19.74 15.12 -14.92
CA PHE A 28 -21.03 15.68 -14.48
C PHE A 28 -20.99 17.16 -14.11
N LEU A 29 -19.83 17.68 -13.69
CA LEU A 29 -19.75 19.01 -13.08
C LEU A 29 -19.17 20.09 -14.00
N HIS A 30 -18.75 19.74 -15.23
CA HIS A 30 -18.11 20.65 -16.20
C HIS A 30 -17.16 21.66 -15.53
N PRO A 31 -16.15 21.19 -14.78
CA PRO A 31 -15.35 22.02 -13.89
C PRO A 31 -14.50 23.00 -14.68
N SER A 32 -14.22 24.15 -14.07
CA SER A 32 -13.14 25.02 -14.54
C SER A 32 -11.80 24.28 -14.44
N LEU A 33 -10.82 24.67 -15.28
CA LEU A 33 -9.49 24.04 -15.27
C LEU A 33 -8.85 24.07 -13.88
N ALA A 34 -9.00 25.16 -13.13
CA ALA A 34 -8.46 25.29 -11.79
C ALA A 34 -9.09 24.31 -10.78
N LEU A 35 -10.41 24.08 -10.86
CA LEU A 35 -11.09 23.15 -9.96
C LEU A 35 -10.74 21.70 -10.32
N PHE A 36 -10.69 21.39 -11.63
CA PHE A 36 -10.30 20.07 -12.09
C PHE A 36 -8.85 19.72 -11.68
N THR A 37 -7.91 20.64 -11.84
CA THR A 37 -6.52 20.42 -11.42
C THR A 37 -6.40 20.23 -9.92
N ALA A 38 -7.13 20.99 -9.11
CA ALA A 38 -7.14 20.81 -7.66
C ALA A 38 -7.65 19.41 -7.25
N VAL A 39 -8.78 18.97 -7.83
CA VAL A 39 -9.37 17.65 -7.56
C VAL A 39 -8.44 16.52 -8.02
N ALA A 40 -7.86 16.64 -9.22
CA ALA A 40 -6.91 15.67 -9.75
C ALA A 40 -5.62 15.60 -8.90
N THR A 41 -5.13 16.73 -8.38
CA THR A 41 -3.94 16.77 -7.52
C THR A 41 -4.20 16.04 -6.20
N VAL A 42 -5.36 16.23 -5.57
CA VAL A 42 -5.74 15.49 -4.36
C VAL A 42 -5.83 13.99 -4.64
N ALA A 43 -6.39 13.59 -5.78
CA ALA A 43 -6.43 12.19 -6.18
C ALA A 43 -5.04 11.59 -6.45
N ALA A 44 -4.12 12.36 -7.02
CA ALA A 44 -2.72 11.96 -7.20
C ALA A 44 -2.00 11.73 -5.86
N LEU A 45 -2.20 12.64 -4.89
CA LEU A 45 -1.66 12.46 -3.53
C LEU A 45 -2.22 11.21 -2.84
N SER A 46 -3.49 10.85 -3.09
CA SER A 46 -4.08 9.61 -2.58
C SER A 46 -3.40 8.35 -3.13
N LEU A 47 -2.92 8.40 -4.39
CA LEU A 47 -2.16 7.32 -5.04
C LEU A 47 -0.76 7.19 -4.44
N GLU A 48 -0.09 8.33 -4.24
CA GLU A 48 1.21 8.36 -3.59
C GLU A 48 1.13 7.78 -2.18
N GLY A 49 0.18 8.24 -1.37
CA GLY A 49 -0.08 7.69 -0.03
C GLY A 49 -0.36 6.19 -0.05
N PHE A 50 -1.14 5.70 -1.01
CA PHE A 50 -1.39 4.26 -1.18
C PHE A 50 -0.11 3.48 -1.50
N PHE A 51 0.77 4.01 -2.37
CA PHE A 51 2.05 3.37 -2.65
C PHE A 51 2.97 3.32 -1.44
N TRP A 52 3.01 4.37 -0.61
CA TRP A 52 3.75 4.35 0.66
C TRP A 52 3.22 3.29 1.62
N VAL A 53 1.90 3.14 1.74
CA VAL A 53 1.26 2.08 2.56
C VAL A 53 1.60 0.70 2.02
N CYS A 54 1.54 0.51 0.71
CA CYS A 54 1.91 -0.75 0.06
C CYS A 54 3.40 -1.06 0.29
N ALA A 55 4.29 -0.09 0.11
CA ALA A 55 5.72 -0.24 0.35
C ALA A 55 6.01 -0.60 1.81
N ALA A 56 5.33 0.03 2.77
CA ALA A 56 5.47 -0.29 4.18
C ALA A 56 5.02 -1.73 4.50
N VAL A 57 3.83 -2.13 4.02
CA VAL A 57 3.25 -3.45 4.31
C VAL A 57 3.97 -4.59 3.60
N LEU A 58 4.35 -4.38 2.33
CA LEU A 58 5.09 -5.37 1.54
C LEU A 58 6.57 -5.40 1.94
N GLY A 59 7.19 -4.25 2.22
CA GLY A 59 8.57 -4.16 2.69
C GLY A 59 8.77 -4.87 4.03
N TRP A 60 7.82 -4.74 4.96
CA TRP A 60 7.86 -5.50 6.22
C TRP A 60 7.70 -7.01 5.99
N SER A 61 6.89 -7.40 5.02
CA SER A 61 6.68 -8.81 4.65
C SER A 61 7.93 -9.42 4.00
N PHE A 62 8.67 -8.64 3.21
CA PHE A 62 9.96 -9.04 2.62
C PHE A 62 11.05 -9.21 3.70
N LEU A 63 11.18 -8.26 4.63
CA LEU A 63 12.13 -8.36 5.74
C LEU A 63 11.82 -9.57 6.65
N ALA A 64 10.53 -9.82 6.92
CA ALA A 64 10.09 -10.98 7.70
C ALA A 64 10.45 -12.30 7.00
N GLY A 65 10.31 -12.37 5.66
CA GLY A 65 10.72 -13.54 4.87
C GLY A 65 12.23 -13.81 4.95
N ARG A 66 13.07 -12.77 4.84
CA ARG A 66 14.53 -12.92 4.99
C ARG A 66 14.92 -13.38 6.40
N ARG A 67 14.27 -12.85 7.44
CA ARG A 67 14.51 -13.29 8.82
C ARG A 67 14.17 -14.78 9.01
N GLN A 68 13.05 -15.24 8.47
CA GLN A 68 12.66 -16.65 8.55
C GLN A 68 13.61 -17.57 7.77
N MET A 69 14.06 -17.14 6.58
CA MET A 69 15.03 -17.90 5.80
C MET A 69 16.39 -17.96 6.50
N LEU A 70 16.86 -16.86 7.07
CA LEU A 70 18.10 -16.82 7.86
C LEU A 70 18.02 -17.67 9.12
N MET A 71 16.88 -17.71 9.83
CA MET A 71 16.73 -18.61 10.97
C MET A 71 16.78 -20.08 10.55
N ARG A 72 16.12 -20.46 9.46
CA ARG A 72 16.23 -21.83 8.91
C ARG A 72 17.66 -22.19 8.50
N TRP A 73 18.41 -21.24 7.94
CA TRP A 73 19.82 -21.45 7.60
C TRP A 73 20.69 -21.56 8.85
N ARG A 74 20.47 -20.70 9.86
CA ARG A 74 21.15 -20.78 11.15
C ARG A 74 20.89 -22.12 11.82
N ASP A 75 19.65 -22.59 11.87
CA ASP A 75 19.29 -23.85 12.53
C ASP A 75 19.88 -25.08 11.77
N ARG A 76 20.16 -24.94 10.46
CA ARG A 76 20.88 -25.96 9.66
C ARG A 76 22.41 -25.90 9.84
N LEU A 77 22.99 -24.72 10.01
CA LEU A 77 24.44 -24.52 10.16
C LEU A 77 24.92 -24.72 11.60
N PHE A 78 24.07 -24.41 12.57
CA PHE A 78 24.29 -24.61 13.99
C PHE A 78 23.14 -25.48 14.55
N PRO A 79 23.06 -26.77 14.16
CA PRO A 79 22.15 -27.67 14.84
C PRO A 79 22.57 -27.68 16.32
N SER A 80 21.67 -27.22 17.20
CA SER A 80 21.89 -27.30 18.64
C SER A 80 22.25 -28.75 18.95
N ARG A 81 23.49 -28.98 19.34
CA ARG A 81 23.94 -30.22 19.97
C ARG A 81 23.35 -30.24 21.37
N GLU A 82 22.05 -30.50 21.47
CA GLU A 82 21.47 -30.95 22.72
C GLU A 82 21.70 -32.47 22.78
N HIS A 83 22.56 -32.83 23.74
CA HIS A 83 22.89 -34.18 24.17
C HIS A 83 21.67 -34.90 24.76
#